data_AF-A0A3D5CGP3-F1
#
_entry.id   AF-A0A3D5CGP3-F1
#
_cell.length_a   1.000
_cell.length_b   1.000
_cell.length_c   1.000
_cell.angle_alpha   90.00
_cell.angle_beta   90.00
_cell.angle_gamma   90.00
#
_symmetry.space_group_name_H-M   'P 1'
#
loop_
_entity.id
_entity.type
_entity.pdbx_description
1 polymer ?
#
loop_
_entity_poly.entity_id
_entity_poly.type
_entity_poly.pdbx_seq_one_letter_code
_entity_poly.pdbx_strand_id
1 'polypeptide(L)' 'SAVHETALAARAAGAHVWADGGVRYPRDVALALAAGAASVMIGSWFAGTI' A
#
# COMPACT_ATOMS: atom_id res chain seq x y z
N SER A 1 9.69 3.71 6.02
CA SER A 1 8.93 3.98 4.77
C SER A 1 7.60 4.54 5.18
N ALA A 2 6.98 5.41 4.36
CA ALA A 2 5.73 6.05 4.72
C ALA A 2 4.63 5.03 5.09
N VAL A 3 4.55 3.90 4.38
CA VAL A 3 3.58 2.83 4.68
C VAL A 3 3.85 2.20 6.05
N HIS A 4 5.10 1.87 6.35
CA HIS A 4 5.46 1.18 7.58
C HIS A 4 5.20 2.04 8.83
N GLU A 5 5.61 3.30 8.79
CA GLU A 5 5.43 4.23 9.92
C GLU A 5 3.94 4.51 10.16
N THR A 6 3.17 4.69 9.09
CA THR A 6 1.71 4.90 9.19
C THR A 6 1.00 3.65 9.69
N ALA A 7 1.42 2.46 9.26
CA ALA A 7 0.84 1.19 9.73
C ALA A 7 1.07 0.99 11.24
N LEU A 8 2.26 1.33 11.76
CA LEU A 8 2.54 1.28 13.19
C LEU A 8 1.64 2.24 13.98
N ALA A 9 1.48 3.47 13.50
CA ALA A 9 0.61 4.47 14.13
C ALA A 9 -0.88 4.05 14.09
N ALA A 10 -1.36 3.58 12.94
CA ALA A 10 -2.74 3.15 12.77
C ALA A 10 -3.08 1.93 13.64
N ARG A 11 -2.14 1.00 13.80
CA ARG A 11 -2.31 -0.17 14.68
C ARG A 11 -2.59 0.23 16.12
N ALA A 12 -1.95 1.29 16.63
CA ALA A 12 -2.21 1.79 17.99
C ALA A 12 -3.66 2.33 18.14
N ALA A 13 -4.27 2.78 17.05
CA ALA A 13 -5.67 3.21 16.99
C ALA A 13 -6.65 2.09 16.59
N GLY A 14 -6.19 0.83 16.44
CA GLY A 14 -7.03 -0.27 15.95
C GLY A 14 -7.46 -0.12 14.48
N ALA A 15 -6.74 0.69 13.71
CA ALA A 15 -7.04 1.00 12.32
C ALA A 15 -6.08 0.31 11.34
N HIS A 16 -6.48 0.27 10.07
CA HIS A 16 -5.67 -0.23 8.96
C HIS A 16 -5.37 0.87 7.95
N VAL A 17 -4.31 0.69 7.18
CA VAL A 17 -3.85 1.67 6.18
C VAL A 17 -3.81 1.06 4.79
N TRP A 18 -4.03 1.90 3.79
CA TRP A 18 -3.85 1.55 2.39
C TRP A 18 -2.57 2.21 1.89
N ALA A 19 -1.76 1.46 1.14
CA ALA A 19 -0.66 2.05 0.39
C ALA A 19 -1.22 2.57 -0.93
N ASP A 20 -1.09 3.88 -1.17
CA ASP A 20 -1.55 4.52 -2.38
C ASP A 20 -0.38 5.10 -3.18
N GLY A 21 -0.26 4.67 -4.43
CA GLY A 21 0.76 5.13 -5.37
C GLY A 21 2.10 4.41 -5.24
N GLY A 22 3.01 4.71 -6.18
CA GLY A 22 4.38 4.17 -6.19
C GLY A 22 4.53 2.74 -6.70
N VAL A 23 3.44 2.07 -7.10
CA VAL A 23 3.47 0.72 -7.67
C VAL A 23 3.95 0.76 -9.12
N ARG A 24 5.17 0.27 -9.39
CA ARG A 24 5.74 0.16 -10.75
C ARG A 24 5.92 -1.30 -11.18
N TYR A 25 6.22 -2.18 -10.24
CA TYR A 25 6.37 -3.63 -10.46
C TYR A 25 5.57 -4.45 -9.43
N PRO A 26 5.21 -5.72 -9.72
CA PRO A 26 4.51 -6.60 -8.76
C PRO A 26 5.14 -6.70 -7.38
N ARG A 27 6.48 -6.62 -7.30
CA ARG A 27 7.20 -6.62 -6.01
C ARG A 27 6.79 -5.45 -5.11
N ASP A 28 6.40 -4.30 -5.68
CA ASP A 28 6.10 -3.09 -4.91
C ASP A 28 4.80 -3.29 -4.10
N VAL A 29 3.84 -4.04 -4.66
CA VAL A 29 2.64 -4.50 -3.94
C VAL A 29 3.03 -5.40 -2.77
N ALA A 30 3.88 -6.40 -3.02
CA ALA A 30 4.34 -7.32 -1.97
C ALA A 30 5.09 -6.58 -0.85
N LEU A 31 5.95 -5.62 -1.19
CA LEU A 31 6.67 -4.79 -0.22
C LEU A 31 5.74 -3.86 0.56
N ALA A 32 4.70 -3.30 -0.06
CA ALA A 32 3.71 -2.48 0.63
C ALA A 32 2.89 -3.28 1.65
N LEU A 33 2.47 -4.49 1.28
CA LEU A 33 1.80 -5.42 2.19
C LEU A 33 2.73 -5.85 3.34
N ALA A 34 3.98 -6.21 3.03
CA ALA A 34 4.98 -6.55 4.03
C ALA A 34 5.30 -5.38 4.98
N ALA A 35 5.22 -4.14 4.50
CA ALA A 35 5.37 -2.95 5.32
C ALA A 35 4.20 -2.71 6.28
N GLY A 36 3.05 -3.37 6.07
CA GLY A 36 1.88 -3.32 6.96
C GLY A 36 0.62 -2.71 6.35
N ALA A 37 0.58 -2.46 5.03
CA ALA A 37 -0.66 -2.07 4.37
C ALA A 37 -1.66 -3.24 4.34
N ALA A 38 -2.95 -2.94 4.56
CA ALA A 38 -4.02 -3.92 4.40
C ALA A 38 -4.47 -4.04 2.93
N SER A 39 -4.32 -2.97 2.16
CA SER A 39 -4.63 -2.90 0.73
C SER A 39 -3.64 -2.00 0.01
N VAL A 40 -3.51 -2.20 -1.31
CA VAL A 40 -2.70 -1.36 -2.18
C VAL A 40 -3.57 -0.81 -3.30
N MET A 41 -3.64 0.51 -3.45
CA MET A 41 -4.35 1.15 -4.55
C MET A 41 -3.46 1.18 -5.79
N ILE A 42 -3.97 0.65 -6.90
CA ILE A 42 -3.26 0.58 -8.18
C ILE A 42 -4.06 1.39 -9.21
N GLY A 43 -3.52 2.53 -9.63
CA GLY A 43 -4.13 3.35 -10.67
C GLY A 43 -3.54 3.09 -12.05
N SER A 44 -2.26 3.46 -12.24
CA SER A 44 -1.62 3.51 -13.55
C SER A 44 -1.59 2.19 -14.32
N TRP A 45 -1.56 1.03 -13.65
CA TRP A 45 -1.63 -0.26 -14.35
C TRP A 45 -2.99 -0.54 -14.97
N PHE A 46 -4.06 -0.02 -14.38
CA PHE A 46 -5.43 -0.20 -14.88
C PHE A 46 -5.89 0.95 -15.78
N ALA A 47 -5.11 2.02 -15.92
CA ALA A 47 -5.49 3.23 -16.66
C ALA A 47 -5.65 3.05 -18.19
N GLY A 48 -5.54 1.82 -18.71
CA GLY A 48 -5.72 1.50 -20.14
C GLY A 48 -6.34 0.13 -20.40
N THR A 49 -6.96 -0.48 -19.39
CA THR A 49 -7.70 -1.74 -19.57
C THR A 49 -9.08 -1.45 -20.18
N ILE A 50 -9.50 -2.24 -21.18
CA ILE A 50 -10.84 -2.20 -21.81
C ILE A 50 -11.82 -3.14 -21.11
#